data_AF-F2Q7Z4-F1
#
_entry.id   AF-F2Q7Z4-F1
#
_cell.length_a   1.000
_cell.length_b   1.000
_cell.length_c   1.000
_cell.angle_alpha   90.00
_cell.angle_beta   90.00
_cell.angle_gamma   90.00
#
_symmetry.space_group_name_H-M   'P 1'
#
loop_
_entity.id
_entity.type
_entity.pdbx_description
1 polymer ?
#
loop_
_entity_poly.entity_id
_entity_poly.type
_entity_poly.pdbx_seq_one_letter_code
_entity_poly.pdbx_strand_id
1 'polypeptide(L)'
;MKLIVFIRKKLTLIVGSGWFYIGSAFAELPAIEQPSSGGGTGTYNTFRGYLRDGLTLGALVICAVAFIVVANAAISCFHHVRQGKATWTEFGTFIIIGVILLVVIIWLVTQASGIL
;
A
#
# COMPACT_ATOMS: atom_id res chain seq x y z
N MET A 1 39.54 -11.48 5.15
CA MET A 1 38.20 -12.13 5.21
C MET A 1 37.31 -11.65 6.37
N LYS A 2 37.83 -11.25 7.54
CA LYS A 2 37.01 -10.85 8.71
C LYS A 2 36.27 -9.50 8.56
N LEU A 3 36.72 -8.62 7.67
CA LEU A 3 36.17 -7.27 7.48
C LEU A 3 34.82 -7.24 6.73
N ILE A 4 34.65 -8.10 5.71
CA ILE A 4 33.41 -8.18 4.91
C ILE A 4 32.25 -8.77 5.72
N VAL A 5 32.53 -9.73 6.61
CA VAL A 5 31.52 -10.34 7.49
C VAL A 5 31.07 -9.36 8.57
N PHE A 6 31.98 -8.52 9.07
CA PHE A 6 31.66 -7.49 10.05
C PHE A 6 30.70 -6.42 9.48
N ILE A 7 30.92 -5.98 8.24
CA ILE A 7 30.07 -4.99 7.56
C ILE A 7 28.69 -5.57 7.27
N ARG A 8 28.58 -6.80 6.75
CA ARG A 8 27.26 -7.45 6.56
C ARG A 8 26.48 -7.54 7.86
N LYS A 9 27.12 -7.97 8.96
CA LYS A 9 26.46 -8.15 10.26
C LYS A 9 25.99 -6.83 10.88
N LYS A 10 26.76 -5.75 10.74
CA LYS A 10 26.38 -4.41 11.23
C LYS A 10 25.26 -3.79 10.39
N LEU A 11 25.25 -4.03 9.07
CA LEU A 11 24.20 -3.57 8.16
C LEU A 11 22.87 -4.30 8.41
N THR A 12 22.89 -5.61 8.67
CA THR A 12 21.68 -6.37 9.06
C THR A 12 21.14 -5.94 10.43
N LEU A 13 22.00 -5.49 11.35
CA LEU A 13 21.58 -4.98 12.65
C LEU A 13 20.95 -3.58 12.60
N ILE A 14 21.37 -2.70 11.66
CA ILE A 14 20.77 -1.36 11.48
C ILE A 14 19.40 -1.45 10.79
N VAL A 15 19.21 -2.42 9.89
CA VAL A 15 17.90 -2.69 9.28
C VAL A 15 16.90 -3.27 10.30
N GLY A 16 17.38 -4.01 11.31
CA GLY A 16 16.53 -4.58 12.37
C GLY A 16 16.09 -3.57 13.44
N SER A 17 16.91 -2.57 13.76
CA SER A 17 16.59 -1.57 14.80
C SER A 17 15.77 -0.38 14.29
N GLY A 18 15.60 -0.21 12.97
CA GLY A 18 14.67 0.76 12.38
C GLY A 18 13.19 0.47 12.63
N TRP A 19 12.85 -0.78 12.97
CA TRP A 19 11.47 -1.22 13.22
C TRP A 19 11.00 -1.13 14.68
N PHE A 20 11.86 -0.71 15.62
CA PHE A 20 11.51 -0.66 17.05
C PHE A 20 11.92 0.65 17.74
N TYR A 21 11.77 1.79 17.06
CA TYR A 21 11.69 3.08 17.76
C TYR A 21 10.28 3.24 18.36
N ILE A 22 10.04 2.64 19.53
CA ILE A 22 8.90 2.98 20.39
C ILE A 22 9.38 4.03 21.38
N GLY A 23 9.21 5.30 21.02
CA GLY A 23 9.24 6.39 21.98
C GLY A 23 7.90 6.42 22.71
N SER A 24 7.86 5.99 23.97
CA SER A 24 6.73 6.27 24.85
C SER A 24 6.95 7.63 25.51
N ALA A 25 6.25 8.64 24.99
CA ALA A 25 6.07 9.93 25.65
C ALA A 25 4.59 10.06 26.05
N PHE A 26 4.24 9.57 27.24
CA PHE A 26 2.95 9.87 27.86
C PHE A 26 3.08 11.23 28.55
N ALA A 27 2.64 12.27 27.84
CA ALA A 27 2.41 13.60 28.40
C ALA A 27 0.90 13.85 28.43
N GLU A 28 0.40 14.06 29.65
CA GLU A 28 -0.99 14.32 29.99
C GLU A 28 -1.50 15.62 29.36
N LEU A 29 -2.36 15.50 28.34
CA LEU A 29 -3.35 16.52 28.01
C LEU A 29 -4.62 15.85 27.42
N PRO A 30 -5.81 16.02 28.04
CA PRO A 30 -7.07 15.58 27.45
C PRO A 30 -7.43 16.43 26.22
N ALA A 31 -7.27 15.85 25.03
CA ALA A 31 -8.11 16.13 23.87
C ALA A 31 -8.08 14.89 22.97
N ILE A 32 -9.24 14.28 22.79
CA ILE A 32 -9.45 13.24 21.79
C ILE A 32 -9.10 13.90 20.46
N GLU A 33 -8.06 13.40 19.78
CA GLU A 33 -7.64 13.96 18.51
C GLU A 33 -8.84 13.91 17.57
N GLN A 34 -9.27 15.10 17.14
CA GLN A 34 -10.46 15.24 16.32
C GLN A 34 -10.18 14.50 15.01
N PRO A 35 -11.03 13.56 14.60
CA PRO A 35 -10.80 12.82 13.37
C PRO A 35 -10.69 13.81 12.22
N SER A 36 -9.74 13.59 11.30
CA SER A 36 -9.46 14.47 10.14
C SER A 36 -10.69 14.66 9.22
N SER A 37 -11.75 13.91 9.51
CA SER A 37 -13.01 13.80 8.82
C SER A 37 -14.16 14.65 9.38
N GLY A 38 -13.96 15.35 10.49
CA GLY A 38 -14.98 16.22 11.12
C GLY A 38 -15.50 15.64 12.43
N GLY A 39 -14.91 16.07 13.54
CA GLY A 39 -15.31 15.69 14.89
C GLY A 39 -16.47 16.53 15.42
N GLY A 40 -17.71 16.18 15.06
CA GLY A 40 -18.90 16.67 15.78
C GLY A 40 -19.00 16.08 17.19
N THR A 41 -19.58 16.85 18.13
CA THR A 41 -19.76 16.56 19.57
C THR A 41 -20.46 15.20 19.83
N GLY A 42 -19.71 14.11 19.91
CA GLY A 42 -20.22 12.79 20.30
C GLY A 42 -19.24 11.64 20.05
N THR A 43 -19.11 10.74 21.03
CA THR A 43 -18.21 9.56 20.98
C THR A 43 -18.50 8.64 19.78
N TYR A 44 -19.76 8.55 19.35
CA TYR A 44 -20.18 7.82 18.16
C TYR A 44 -19.63 8.43 16.86
N ASN A 45 -19.54 9.76 16.80
CA ASN A 45 -19.06 10.47 15.63
C ASN A 45 -17.52 10.36 15.51
N THR A 46 -16.82 10.37 16.65
CA THR A 46 -15.39 10.07 16.71
C THR A 46 -15.09 8.64 16.24
N PHE A 47 -15.88 7.64 16.67
CA PHE A 47 -15.71 6.25 16.22
C PHE A 47 -15.94 6.10 14.71
N ARG A 48 -16.97 6.74 14.16
CA ARG A 48 -17.20 6.78 12.70
C ARG A 48 -16.05 7.46 11.95
N GLY A 49 -15.46 8.51 12.52
CA GLY A 49 -14.28 9.19 11.95
C GLY A 49 -13.06 8.27 11.86
N TYR A 50 -12.76 7.52 12.92
CA TYR A 50 -11.66 6.54 12.92
C TYR A 50 -11.90 5.37 11.96
N LEU A 51 -13.15 4.90 11.83
CA LEU A 51 -13.48 3.89 10.82
C LEU A 51 -13.25 4.41 9.40
N ARG A 52 -13.53 5.69 9.14
CA ARG A 52 -13.32 6.31 7.82
C ARG A 52 -11.84 6.38 7.48
N ASP A 53 -11.03 6.90 8.40
CA ASP A 53 -9.59 7.01 8.22
C ASP A 53 -8.93 5.61 8.16
N GLY A 54 -9.43 4.67 8.97
CA GLY A 54 -9.00 3.27 8.95
C GLY A 54 -9.32 2.57 7.63
N LEU A 55 -10.48 2.81 7.03
CA LEU A 55 -10.80 2.24 5.72
C LEU A 55 -9.91 2.83 4.62
N THR A 56 -9.63 4.14 4.66
CA THR A 56 -8.73 4.78 3.69
C THR A 56 -7.31 4.19 3.78
N LEU A 57 -6.79 4.00 4.99
CA LEU A 57 -5.50 3.33 5.20
C LEU A 57 -5.54 1.87 4.73
N GLY A 58 -6.63 1.14 5.00
CA GLY A 58 -6.82 -0.23 4.51
C GLY A 58 -6.86 -0.29 2.97
N ALA A 59 -7.55 0.65 2.34
CA ALA A 59 -7.64 0.74 0.89
C ALA A 59 -6.27 1.04 0.24
N LEU A 60 -5.42 1.83 0.89
CA LEU A 60 -4.04 2.07 0.42
C LEU A 60 -3.23 0.78 0.36
N VAL A 61 -3.36 -0.07 1.39
CA VAL A 61 -2.70 -1.39 1.42
C VAL A 61 -3.23 -2.30 0.32
N ILE A 62 -4.55 -2.33 0.09
CA ILE A 62 -5.16 -3.10 -1.00
C ILE A 62 -4.65 -2.61 -2.36
N CYS A 63 -4.52 -1.29 -2.53
CA CYS A 63 -3.96 -0.69 -3.74
C CYS A 63 -2.52 -1.17 -4.00
N ALA A 64 -1.69 -1.24 -2.94
CA ALA A 64 -0.32 -1.77 -3.04
C ALA A 64 -0.31 -3.24 -3.49
N VAL A 65 -1.19 -4.08 -2.94
CA VAL A 65 -1.31 -5.50 -3.34
C VAL A 65 -1.76 -5.63 -4.80
N ALA A 66 -2.74 -4.83 -5.23
CA ALA A 66 -3.19 -4.82 -6.62
C ALA A 66 -2.05 -4.46 -7.59
N PHE A 67 -1.18 -3.53 -7.20
CA PHE A 67 0.00 -3.16 -7.99
C PHE A 67 0.96 -4.34 -8.20
N ILE A 68 1.15 -5.18 -7.17
CA ILE A 68 1.98 -6.39 -7.25
C ILE A 68 1.37 -7.41 -8.22
N VAL A 69 0.05 -7.59 -8.20
CA VAL A 69 -0.65 -8.51 -9.12
C VAL A 69 -0.50 -8.05 -10.58
N VAL A 70 -0.61 -6.75 -10.83
CA VAL A 70 -0.44 -6.16 -12.17
C VAL A 70 1.00 -6.33 -12.66
N ALA A 71 1.99 -6.14 -11.79
CA ALA A 71 3.39 -6.40 -12.12
C ALA A 71 3.62 -7.87 -12.49
N ASN A 72 3.03 -8.82 -11.76
CA ASN A 72 3.12 -10.25 -12.07
C ASN A 72 2.48 -10.61 -13.42
N ALA A 73 1.35 -9.96 -13.77
CA ALA A 73 0.71 -10.13 -15.06
C ALA A 73 1.59 -9.62 -16.22
N ALA A 74 2.24 -8.47 -16.04
CA ALA A 74 3.18 -7.92 -17.03
C ALA A 74 4.40 -8.83 -17.24
N ILE A 75 4.98 -9.37 -16.17
CA ILE A 75 6.11 -10.31 -16.23
C ILE A 75 5.71 -11.59 -16.99
N SER A 76 4.53 -12.12 -16.70
CA SER A 76 4.00 -13.32 -17.37
C SER A 76 3.81 -13.09 -18.88
N CYS A 77 3.32 -11.91 -19.26
CA CYS A 77 3.16 -11.54 -20.66
C CYS A 77 4.52 -11.39 -21.38
N PHE A 78 5.52 -10.81 -20.71
CA PHE A 78 6.87 -10.69 -21.25
C PHE A 78 7.53 -12.06 -21.54
N HIS A 79 7.31 -13.04 -20.66
CA HIS A 79 7.78 -14.40 -20.88
C HIS A 79 7.09 -15.05 -22.09
N HIS A 80 5.81 -14.77 -22.33
CA HIS A 80 5.08 -15.29 -23.49
C HIS A 80 5.65 -14.80 -24.83
N VAL A 81 6.01 -13.52 -24.91
CA VAL A 81 6.67 -12.93 -26.10
C VAL A 81 8.06 -13.50 -26.33
N ARG A 82 8.85 -13.61 -25.25
CA ARG A 82 10.21 -14.18 -25.29
C ARG A 82 10.24 -15.63 -25.77
N GLN A 83 9.18 -16.39 -25.50
CA GLN A 83 9.06 -17.80 -25.92
C GLN A 83 8.62 -17.95 -27.38
N GLY A 84 8.40 -16.86 -28.13
CA GLY A 84 7.98 -16.89 -29.53
C GLY A 84 6.56 -17.42 -29.75
N LYS A 85 5.80 -17.64 -28.67
CA LYS A 85 4.42 -18.13 -28.71
C LYS A 85 3.38 -17.02 -28.79
N ALA A 86 3.77 -15.77 -28.52
CA ALA A 86 2.91 -14.61 -28.56
C ALA A 86 3.51 -13.51 -29.44
N THR A 87 2.64 -12.82 -30.17
CA THR A 87 2.99 -11.68 -31.02
C THR A 87 3.26 -10.43 -30.17
N TRP A 88 4.09 -9.52 -30.68
CA TRP A 88 4.30 -8.19 -30.08
C TRP A 88 2.99 -7.42 -29.88
N THR A 89 1.99 -7.69 -30.71
CA THR A 89 0.63 -7.14 -30.59
C THR A 89 -0.10 -7.65 -29.35
N GLU A 90 -0.06 -8.96 -29.08
CA GLU A 90 -0.69 -9.55 -27.88
C GLU A 90 -0.09 -9.01 -26.58
N PHE A 91 1.22 -8.72 -26.58
CA PHE A 91 1.87 -8.04 -25.46
C PHE A 91 1.32 -6.64 -25.23
N GLY A 92 1.18 -5.86 -26.30
CA GLY A 92 0.58 -4.53 -26.22
C GLY A 92 -0.85 -4.57 -25.69
N THR A 93 -1.66 -5.54 -26.14
CA THR A 93 -3.03 -5.73 -25.66
C THR A 93 -3.08 -6.06 -24.17
N PHE A 94 -2.20 -6.94 -23.68
CA PHE A 94 -2.12 -7.25 -22.26
C PHE A 94 -1.70 -6.06 -21.40
N ILE A 95 -0.81 -5.20 -21.89
CA ILE A 95 -0.47 -3.94 -21.21
C ILE A 95 -1.70 -3.04 -21.11
N ILE A 96 -2.44 -2.87 -22.20
CA ILE A 96 -3.65 -2.04 -22.23
C ILE A 96 -4.70 -2.56 -21.23
N ILE A 97 -4.95 -3.86 -21.23
CA ILE A 97 -5.89 -4.50 -20.28
C ILE A 97 -5.41 -4.29 -18.83
N GLY A 98 -4.09 -4.40 -18.58
CA GLY A 98 -3.50 -4.16 -17.26
C GLY A 98 -3.70 -2.72 -16.76
N VAL A 99 -3.55 -1.72 -17.64
CA VAL A 99 -3.79 -0.31 -17.30
C VAL A 99 -5.27 -0.07 -17.00
N ILE A 100 -6.17 -0.62 -17.82
CA ILE A 100 -7.62 -0.50 -17.61
C ILE A 100 -8.01 -1.09 -16.26
N LEU A 101 -7.47 -2.26 -15.90
CA LEU A 101 -7.70 -2.88 -14.60
C LEU A 101 -7.26 -1.97 -13.44
N LEU A 102 -6.09 -1.33 -13.53
CA LEU A 102 -5.60 -0.40 -12.51
C LEU A 102 -6.53 0.79 -12.33
N VAL A 103 -6.99 1.39 -13.44
CA VAL A 103 -7.92 2.53 -13.41
C VAL A 103 -9.22 2.13 -12.73
N VAL A 104 -9.78 0.96 -13.05
CA VAL A 104 -11.03 0.47 -12.43
C VAL A 104 -10.86 0.28 -10.93
N ILE A 105 -9.73 -0.27 -10.47
CA ILE A 105 -9.47 -0.48 -9.03
C ILE A 105 -9.36 0.87 -8.30
N ILE A 106 -8.60 1.82 -8.83
CA ILE A 106 -8.45 3.16 -8.25
C ILE A 106 -9.81 3.87 -8.20
N TRP A 107 -10.60 3.73 -9.26
CA TRP A 107 -11.93 4.30 -9.35
C TRP A 107 -12.88 3.71 -8.31
N LEU A 108 -12.88 2.38 -8.11
CA LEU A 108 -13.67 1.72 -7.09
C LEU A 108 -13.29 2.15 -5.68
N VAL A 109 -12.00 2.31 -5.38
CA VAL A 109 -11.53 2.83 -4.09
C VAL A 109 -12.00 4.26 -3.86
N THR A 110 -11.95 5.10 -4.90
CA THR A 110 -12.38 6.51 -4.83
C THR A 110 -13.89 6.58 -4.56
N GLN A 111 -14.69 5.74 -5.23
CA GLN A 111 -16.13 5.67 -4.98
C GLN A 111 -16.47 5.09 -3.61
N ALA A 112 -15.76 4.05 -3.15
CA ALA A 112 -15.95 3.52 -1.81
C ALA A 112 -15.64 4.56 -0.72
N SER A 113 -14.64 5.41 -0.95
CA SER A 113 -14.30 6.51 -0.05
C SER A 113 -15.33 7.64 -0.04
N GLY A 114 -16.05 7.84 -1.16
CA GLY A 114 -17.11 8.85 -1.26
C GLY A 114 -18.45 8.43 -0.65
N ILE A 115 -18.71 7.13 -0.54
CA ILE A 115 -19.94 6.57 0.04
C ILE A 115 -19.82 6.41 1.58
N LEU A 116 -18.60 6.42 2.12
CA LEU A 116 -18.31 6.22 3.55
C LEU A 116 -18.35 7.51 4.37
#